data_AF-A0ABD0SMV4-F1
#
_entry.id   AF-A0ABD0SMV4-F1
#
_cell.length_a   1.000
_cell.length_b   1.000
_cell.length_c   1.000
_cell.angle_alpha   90.00
_cell.angle_beta   90.00
_cell.angle_gamma   90.00
#
_symmetry.space_group_name_H-M   'P 1'
#
loop_
_entity.id
_entity.type
_entity.pdbx_description
1 polymer ?
#
loop_
_entity_poly.entity_id
_entity_poly.type
_entity_poly.pdbx_seq_one_letter_code
_entity_poly.pdbx_strand_id
1 'polypeptide(L)'
;MPDQEVENNRDLVNIKNWLCKQPHLPHDVDELLLRRFLNSCGHSLERAKRTIDLFFTIRSNAPEIFFKRDPWAPEIQRVFQITDLIPLPKKTKENYKVFIYRLNNPDLDMFNFIDAVKTFFMLADTRLTEEDDVPSGEIPIFDSANVSLKFISKINLSVLRKYMLYTQEAIPIRLKQVHVINAPAYIGKIHAICKPFIKTEVAKLIKFHEPNSDTLYSDIPQDLLPDEYGGKAGTIEELKRYWIKRIEAKRDWFLTHDQRWQVDETLRPSSCQDDRADKVRDLPGSFRSLALD
;
A
#
# COMPACT_ATOMS: atom_id res chain seq x y z
N MET A 1 -24.10 12.66 -11.92
CA MET A 1 -24.96 13.87 -11.97
C MET A 1 -24.05 15.05 -12.30
N PRO A 2 -24.47 15.96 -13.20
CA PRO A 2 -23.63 17.07 -13.67
C PRO A 2 -23.07 17.96 -12.53
N ASP A 3 -23.84 18.18 -11.47
CA ASP A 3 -23.44 19.05 -10.36
C ASP A 3 -22.27 18.49 -9.55
N GLN A 4 -22.20 17.17 -9.38
CA GLN A 4 -21.09 16.52 -8.66
C GLN A 4 -19.79 16.63 -9.45
N GLU A 5 -19.84 16.58 -10.78
CA GLU A 5 -18.65 16.69 -11.62
C GLU A 5 -18.09 18.12 -11.60
N VAL A 6 -18.97 19.13 -11.59
CA VAL A 6 -18.60 20.53 -11.43
C VAL A 6 -17.95 20.78 -10.07
N GLU A 7 -18.53 20.26 -8.99
CA GLU A 7 -17.98 20.38 -7.64
C GLU A 7 -16.60 19.69 -7.53
N ASN A 8 -16.47 18.48 -8.06
CA ASN A 8 -15.20 17.74 -8.08
C ASN A 8 -14.10 18.51 -8.82
N ASN A 9 -14.43 19.16 -9.94
CA ASN A 9 -13.48 19.97 -10.68
C ASN A 9 -13.09 21.25 -9.92
N ARG A 10 -14.01 21.86 -9.18
CA ARG A 10 -13.72 23.00 -8.30
C ARG A 10 -12.76 22.61 -7.18
N ASP A 11 -12.98 21.48 -6.53
CA ASP A 11 -12.10 20.97 -5.48
C ASP A 11 -10.69 20.69 -5.99
N LEU A 12 -10.58 20.09 -7.19
CA LEU A 12 -9.30 19.85 -7.84
C LEU A 12 -8.53 21.16 -8.08
N VAL A 13 -9.21 22.20 -8.58
CA VAL A 13 -8.61 23.53 -8.78
C VAL A 13 -8.14 24.12 -7.45
N ASN A 14 -8.93 23.98 -6.38
CA ASN A 14 -8.56 24.47 -5.05
C ASN A 14 -7.31 23.76 -4.50
N ILE A 15 -7.22 22.43 -4.66
CA ILE A 15 -6.04 21.66 -4.25
C ILE A 15 -4.80 22.05 -5.05
N LYS A 16 -4.91 22.18 -6.38
CA LYS A 16 -3.80 22.63 -7.22
C LYS A 16 -3.30 24.02 -6.83
N ASN A 17 -4.22 24.96 -6.63
CA ASN A 17 -3.88 26.33 -6.19
C ASN A 17 -3.22 26.36 -4.81
N TRP A 18 -3.62 25.46 -3.90
CA TRP A 18 -2.96 25.31 -2.61
C TRP A 18 -1.56 24.71 -2.75
N LEU A 19 -1.40 23.67 -3.57
CA LEU A 19 -0.13 22.98 -3.81
C LEU A 19 0.93 23.94 -4.36
N CYS A 20 0.56 24.83 -5.29
CA CYS A 20 1.45 25.89 -5.80
C CYS A 20 1.96 26.87 -4.74
N LYS A 21 1.37 26.88 -3.54
CA LYS A 21 1.79 27.73 -2.41
C LYS A 21 2.58 26.93 -1.36
N GLN A 22 2.85 25.65 -1.58
CA GLN A 22 3.60 24.79 -0.68
C GLN A 22 5.02 24.59 -1.24
N PRO A 23 5.99 25.43 -0.86
CA PRO A 23 7.32 25.43 -1.47
C PRO A 23 8.11 24.13 -1.22
N HIS A 24 7.79 23.38 -0.17
CA HIS A 24 8.43 22.11 0.14
C HIS A 24 7.88 20.92 -0.63
N LEU A 25 6.68 21.01 -1.22
CA LEU A 25 6.03 19.88 -1.89
C LEU A 25 6.32 19.84 -3.39
N PRO A 26 6.21 18.65 -4.02
CA PRO A 26 6.15 18.52 -5.48
C PRO A 26 5.01 19.34 -6.08
N HIS A 27 5.30 20.07 -7.16
CA HIS A 27 4.32 20.93 -7.83
C HIS A 27 3.68 20.26 -9.05
N ASP A 28 4.35 19.25 -9.63
CA ASP A 28 3.98 18.54 -10.85
C ASP A 28 3.25 17.22 -10.54
N VAL A 29 2.24 17.29 -9.66
CA VAL A 29 1.43 16.15 -9.24
C VAL A 29 0.30 15.89 -10.24
N ASP A 30 0.19 14.64 -10.69
CA ASP A 30 -0.82 14.19 -11.64
C ASP A 30 -2.27 14.42 -11.14
N GLU A 31 -3.15 14.86 -12.03
CA GLU A 31 -4.56 15.11 -11.70
C GLU A 31 -5.29 13.87 -11.17
N LEU A 32 -5.01 12.69 -11.74
CA LEU A 32 -5.60 11.44 -11.30
C LEU A 32 -5.26 11.16 -9.84
N LEU A 33 -4.01 11.40 -9.46
CA LEU A 33 -3.56 11.23 -8.07
C LEU A 33 -4.24 12.25 -7.14
N LEU A 34 -4.35 13.52 -7.54
CA LEU A 34 -5.08 14.54 -6.78
C LEU A 34 -6.56 14.19 -6.60
N ARG A 35 -7.22 13.66 -7.64
CA ARG A 35 -8.60 13.16 -7.57
C ARG A 35 -8.74 12.00 -6.59
N ARG A 36 -7.76 11.09 -6.53
CA ARG A 36 -7.71 10.00 -5.55
C ARG A 36 -7.60 10.50 -4.12
N PHE A 37 -6.76 11.52 -3.86
CA PHE A 37 -6.71 12.15 -2.52
C PHE A 37 -8.07 12.72 -2.13
N LEU A 38 -8.69 13.54 -2.99
CA LEU A 38 -10.02 14.10 -2.74
C LEU A 38 -11.06 13.01 -2.45
N ASN A 39 -11.12 11.97 -3.27
CA ASN A 39 -12.06 10.85 -3.08
C ASN A 39 -11.82 10.12 -1.75
N SER A 40 -10.56 9.80 -1.44
CA SER A 40 -10.17 9.10 -0.21
C SER A 40 -10.50 9.89 1.05
N CYS A 41 -10.44 11.22 0.96
CA CYS A 41 -10.74 12.16 2.04
C CYS A 41 -12.22 12.56 2.10
N GLY A 42 -13.08 11.97 1.26
CA GLY A 42 -14.50 12.31 1.20
C GLY A 42 -14.74 13.77 0.82
N HIS A 43 -13.93 14.30 -0.11
CA HIS A 43 -13.96 15.67 -0.61
C HIS A 43 -13.71 16.77 0.45
N SER A 44 -13.24 16.39 1.64
CA SER A 44 -12.74 17.37 2.61
C SER A 44 -11.38 17.91 2.17
N LEU A 45 -11.35 19.16 1.69
CA LEU A 45 -10.11 19.82 1.25
C LEU A 45 -9.03 19.82 2.34
N GLU A 46 -9.38 20.12 3.59
CA GLU A 46 -8.41 20.14 4.70
C GLU A 46 -7.80 18.77 4.97
N ARG A 47 -8.61 17.70 4.90
CA ARG A 47 -8.09 16.33 5.02
C ARG A 47 -7.20 15.98 3.83
N ALA A 48 -7.62 16.32 2.62
CA ALA A 48 -6.84 16.06 1.40
C ALA A 48 -5.47 16.74 1.45
N LYS A 49 -5.39 18.02 1.83
CA LYS A 49 -4.13 18.75 2.00
C LYS A 49 -3.17 18.06 2.97
N ARG A 50 -3.66 17.67 4.16
CA ARG A 50 -2.86 16.96 5.17
C ARG A 50 -2.39 15.60 4.67
N THR A 51 -3.25 14.86 3.96
CA THR A 51 -2.91 13.54 3.41
C THR A 51 -1.89 13.66 2.27
N ILE A 52 -2.02 14.66 1.39
CA ILE A 52 -1.06 14.95 0.31
C ILE A 52 0.33 15.26 0.88
N ASP A 53 0.39 16.15 1.87
CA ASP A 53 1.66 16.53 2.51
C ASP A 53 2.31 15.30 3.16
N LEU A 54 1.56 14.56 3.99
CA LEU A 54 2.06 13.37 4.65
C LEU A 54 2.50 12.28 3.66
N PHE A 55 1.79 12.13 2.53
CA PHE A 55 2.15 11.20 1.46
C PHE A 55 3.56 11.47 0.92
N PHE A 56 3.85 12.70 0.50
CA PHE A 56 5.17 13.02 -0.05
C PHE A 56 6.25 13.04 1.03
N THR A 57 5.91 13.49 2.23
CA THR A 57 6.83 13.56 3.37
C THR A 57 7.31 12.17 3.79
N ILE A 58 6.41 11.21 3.97
CA ILE A 58 6.80 9.85 4.34
C ILE A 58 7.66 9.21 3.25
N ARG A 59 7.32 9.44 1.98
CA ARG A 59 8.08 8.88 0.86
C ARG A 59 9.52 9.40 0.80
N SER A 60 9.71 10.68 1.11
CA SER A 60 11.03 11.31 1.18
C SER A 60 11.85 10.80 2.38
N ASN A 61 11.18 10.47 3.49
CA ASN A 61 11.81 9.98 4.73
C ASN A 61 11.94 8.45 4.84
N ALA A 62 11.52 7.70 3.80
CA ALA A 62 11.61 6.25 3.75
C ALA A 62 12.25 5.76 2.43
N PRO A 63 13.50 6.16 2.14
CA PRO A 63 14.17 5.83 0.88
C PRO A 63 14.36 4.31 0.69
N GLU A 64 14.45 3.53 1.78
CA GLU A 64 14.50 2.08 1.72
C GLU A 64 13.24 1.45 1.11
N ILE A 65 12.10 2.16 1.16
CA ILE A 65 10.83 1.74 0.56
C ILE A 65 10.64 2.40 -0.80
N PHE A 66 10.85 3.72 -0.91
CA PHE A 66 10.38 4.50 -2.05
C PHE A 66 11.46 4.88 -3.06
N PHE A 67 12.74 4.59 -2.82
CA PHE A 67 13.82 4.89 -3.76
C PHE A 67 14.44 3.61 -4.34
N LYS A 68 15.08 3.75 -5.52
CA LYS A 68 15.74 2.66 -6.26
C LYS A 68 14.76 1.54 -6.58
N ARG A 69 13.67 1.90 -7.26
CA ARG A 69 12.55 1.00 -7.57
C ARG A 69 12.60 0.49 -9.02
N ASP A 70 13.76 -0.01 -9.44
CA ASP A 70 13.86 -0.63 -10.78
C ASP A 70 13.19 -2.01 -10.75
N PRO A 71 12.11 -2.26 -11.51
CA PRO A 71 11.47 -3.56 -11.56
C PRO A 71 12.39 -4.69 -12.05
N TRP A 72 13.47 -4.37 -12.76
CA TRP A 72 14.46 -5.35 -13.21
C TRP A 72 15.63 -5.56 -12.24
N ALA A 73 15.64 -4.85 -11.11
CA ALA A 73 16.64 -5.09 -10.08
C ALA A 73 16.52 -6.52 -9.52
N PRO A 74 17.64 -7.21 -9.23
CA PRO A 74 17.62 -8.59 -8.75
C PRO A 74 16.74 -8.81 -7.50
N GLU A 75 16.68 -7.83 -6.60
CA GLU A 75 15.84 -7.85 -5.42
C GLU A 75 14.34 -7.80 -5.73
N ILE A 76 13.91 -7.00 -6.70
CA ILE A 76 12.51 -6.89 -7.10
C ILE A 76 12.08 -8.14 -7.87
N GLN A 77 12.92 -8.62 -8.79
CA GLN A 77 12.67 -9.86 -9.53
C GLN A 77 12.57 -11.07 -8.58
N ARG A 78 13.38 -11.13 -7.53
CA ARG A 78 13.26 -12.15 -6.47
C ARG A 78 11.92 -12.06 -5.73
N VAL A 79 11.43 -10.86 -5.44
CA VAL A 79 10.10 -10.70 -4.82
C VAL A 79 8.99 -11.18 -5.77
N PHE A 80 9.07 -10.83 -7.06
CA PHE A 80 8.14 -11.35 -8.06
C PHE A 80 8.17 -12.87 -8.16
N GLN A 81 9.32 -13.51 -7.97
CA GLN A 81 9.41 -14.96 -7.95
C GLN A 81 8.66 -15.56 -6.75
N ILE A 82 8.91 -15.06 -5.53
CA ILE A 82 8.45 -15.70 -4.28
C ILE A 82 7.10 -15.22 -3.76
N THR A 83 6.54 -14.16 -4.34
CA THR A 83 5.24 -13.60 -3.95
C THR A 83 4.31 -13.49 -5.14
N ASP A 84 3.01 -13.50 -4.83
CA ASP A 84 1.95 -13.10 -5.76
C ASP A 84 1.29 -11.85 -5.21
N LEU A 85 1.33 -10.76 -5.99
CA LEU A 85 0.75 -9.46 -5.66
C LEU A 85 -0.33 -9.17 -6.71
N ILE A 86 -1.58 -9.54 -6.42
CA ILE A 86 -2.61 -9.71 -7.45
C ILE A 86 -3.83 -8.83 -7.18
N PRO A 87 -3.91 -7.64 -7.81
CA PRO A 87 -5.17 -6.94 -7.95
C PRO A 87 -6.12 -7.69 -8.86
N LEU A 88 -7.34 -7.92 -8.39
CA LEU A 88 -8.35 -8.68 -9.11
C LEU A 88 -9.01 -7.81 -10.21
N PRO A 89 -9.41 -8.41 -11.34
CA PRO A 89 -9.91 -7.67 -12.48
C PRO A 89 -11.27 -7.02 -12.20
N LYS A 90 -12.12 -7.68 -11.41
CA LYS A 90 -13.49 -7.22 -11.10
C LYS A 90 -13.55 -6.56 -9.71
N LYS A 91 -14.49 -5.64 -9.56
CA LYS A 91 -14.82 -4.98 -8.29
C LYS A 91 -16.03 -5.65 -7.64
N THR A 92 -16.22 -5.44 -6.34
CA THR A 92 -17.46 -5.81 -5.63
C THR A 92 -18.63 -4.95 -6.11
N LYS A 93 -19.87 -5.30 -5.71
CA LYS A 93 -21.08 -4.52 -6.03
C LYS A 93 -21.04 -3.11 -5.47
N GLU A 94 -20.36 -2.92 -4.34
CA GLU A 94 -20.13 -1.66 -3.65
C GLU A 94 -18.99 -0.84 -4.27
N ASN A 95 -18.46 -1.27 -5.42
CA ASN A 95 -17.35 -0.64 -6.12
C ASN A 95 -16.02 -0.74 -5.35
N TYR A 96 -15.79 -1.84 -4.63
CA TYR A 96 -14.51 -2.08 -3.95
C TYR A 96 -13.55 -2.91 -4.80
N LYS A 97 -12.29 -2.51 -4.84
CA LYS A 97 -11.22 -3.26 -5.51
C LYS A 97 -10.64 -4.28 -4.53
N VAL A 98 -10.56 -5.53 -4.95
CA VAL A 98 -10.02 -6.64 -4.16
C VAL A 98 -8.63 -7.00 -4.67
N PHE A 99 -7.74 -7.38 -3.77
CA PHE A 99 -6.39 -7.81 -4.12
C PHE A 99 -5.87 -8.87 -3.17
N ILE A 100 -5.08 -9.79 -3.70
CA ILE A 100 -4.52 -10.92 -2.97
C ILE A 100 -3.02 -10.75 -2.87
N TYR A 101 -2.50 -10.93 -1.67
CA TYR A 101 -1.08 -11.08 -1.39
C TYR A 101 -0.82 -12.47 -0.86
N ARG A 102 0.00 -13.23 -1.59
CA ARG A 102 0.36 -14.60 -1.24
C ARG A 102 1.87 -14.76 -1.27
N LEU A 103 2.42 -15.38 -0.24
CA LEU A 103 3.76 -15.94 -0.31
C LEU A 103 3.66 -17.29 -1.02
N ASN A 104 4.22 -17.43 -2.21
CA ASN A 104 4.15 -18.68 -2.98
C ASN A 104 5.36 -19.60 -2.74
N ASN A 105 6.46 -19.04 -2.22
CA ASN A 105 7.66 -19.76 -1.85
C ASN A 105 8.07 -19.38 -0.42
N PRO A 106 7.98 -20.30 0.56
CA PRO A 106 8.30 -20.04 1.96
C PRO A 106 9.81 -20.04 2.28
N ASP A 107 10.69 -20.08 1.28
CA ASP A 107 12.14 -20.01 1.49
C ASP A 107 12.54 -18.68 2.17
N LEU A 108 13.01 -18.81 3.41
CA LEU A 108 13.41 -17.69 4.26
C LEU A 108 14.64 -16.97 3.73
N ASP A 109 15.53 -17.66 2.99
CA ASP A 109 16.76 -17.07 2.47
C ASP A 109 16.50 -16.22 1.22
N MET A 110 15.42 -16.53 0.51
CA MET A 110 14.93 -15.69 -0.58
C MET A 110 14.13 -14.48 -0.08
N PHE A 111 13.52 -14.57 1.11
CA PHE A 111 12.64 -13.53 1.61
C PHE A 111 13.39 -12.38 2.28
N ASN A 112 13.15 -11.17 1.75
CA ASN A 112 13.55 -9.90 2.38
C ASN A 112 12.32 -9.02 2.60
N PHE A 113 12.09 -8.60 3.84
CA PHE A 113 10.91 -7.82 4.21
C PHE A 113 10.89 -6.42 3.59
N ILE A 114 12.04 -5.76 3.47
CA ILE A 114 12.16 -4.42 2.90
C ILE A 114 11.83 -4.47 1.41
N ASP A 115 12.40 -5.44 0.69
CA ASP A 115 12.17 -5.63 -0.74
C ASP A 115 10.70 -5.99 -1.02
N ALA A 116 10.08 -6.81 -0.16
CA ALA A 116 8.66 -7.15 -0.26
C ALA A 116 7.75 -5.91 -0.10
N VAL A 117 8.02 -5.08 0.92
CA VAL A 117 7.27 -3.82 1.15
C VAL A 117 7.50 -2.82 0.00
N LYS A 118 8.73 -2.69 -0.49
CA LYS A 118 9.05 -1.85 -1.65
C LYS A 118 8.26 -2.28 -2.88
N THR A 119 8.28 -3.57 -3.20
CA THR A 119 7.59 -4.13 -4.38
C THR A 119 6.08 -4.00 -4.26
N PHE A 120 5.52 -4.19 -3.06
CA PHE A 120 4.12 -3.90 -2.77
C PHE A 120 3.74 -2.47 -3.14
N PHE A 121 4.55 -1.47 -2.76
CA PHE A 121 4.27 -0.07 -3.10
C PHE A 121 4.55 0.26 -4.57
N MET A 122 5.43 -0.48 -5.27
CA MET A 122 5.55 -0.38 -6.72
C MET A 122 4.24 -0.80 -7.41
N LEU A 123 3.62 -1.90 -6.98
CA LEU A 123 2.31 -2.30 -7.47
C LEU A 123 1.24 -1.23 -7.14
N ALA A 124 1.23 -0.73 -5.90
CA ALA A 124 0.28 0.30 -5.49
C ALA A 124 0.40 1.57 -6.35
N ASP A 125 1.61 2.09 -6.56
CA ASP A 125 1.85 3.28 -7.38
C ASP A 125 1.47 3.05 -8.85
N THR A 126 1.72 1.86 -9.39
CA THR A 126 1.28 1.48 -10.74
C THR A 126 -0.23 1.63 -10.87
N ARG A 127 -1.00 1.12 -9.91
CA ARG A 127 -2.46 1.24 -9.89
C ARG A 127 -2.94 2.68 -9.71
N LEU A 128 -2.34 3.40 -8.75
CA LEU A 128 -2.74 4.76 -8.40
C LEU A 128 -2.53 5.76 -9.55
N THR A 129 -1.64 5.46 -10.49
CA THR A 129 -1.26 6.38 -11.58
C THR A 129 -1.67 5.92 -12.97
N GLU A 130 -2.29 4.74 -13.12
CA GLU A 130 -2.72 4.23 -14.44
C GLU A 130 -4.20 3.86 -14.52
N GLU A 131 -4.84 3.54 -13.39
CA GLU A 131 -6.26 3.18 -13.40
C GLU A 131 -7.10 4.45 -13.23
N ASP A 132 -7.77 4.91 -14.29
CA ASP A 132 -8.69 6.07 -14.22
C ASP A 132 -9.94 5.77 -13.38
N ASP A 133 -10.30 4.49 -13.30
CA ASP A 133 -11.41 3.99 -12.49
C ASP A 133 -11.02 3.98 -10.99
N VAL A 134 -11.43 5.04 -10.28
CA VAL A 134 -11.18 5.19 -8.84
C VAL A 134 -12.21 4.37 -8.04
N PRO A 135 -11.79 3.30 -7.33
CA PRO A 135 -12.72 2.49 -6.55
C PRO A 135 -13.19 3.24 -5.31
N SER A 136 -14.40 2.92 -4.84
CA SER A 136 -14.98 3.48 -3.61
C SER A 136 -14.28 2.99 -2.33
N GLY A 137 -13.38 2.02 -2.46
CA GLY A 137 -12.58 1.45 -1.41
C GLY A 137 -11.87 0.17 -1.82
N GLU A 138 -11.12 -0.38 -0.88
CA GLU A 138 -10.15 -1.43 -1.14
C GLU A 138 -10.22 -2.53 -0.08
N ILE A 139 -10.07 -3.79 -0.53
CA ILE A 139 -10.12 -5.00 0.29
C ILE A 139 -8.87 -5.86 0.02
N PRO A 140 -7.81 -5.72 0.84
CA PRO A 140 -6.71 -6.68 0.89
C PRO A 140 -7.15 -8.05 1.39
N ILE A 141 -6.62 -9.08 0.75
CA ILE A 141 -6.61 -10.46 1.20
C ILE A 141 -5.16 -10.91 1.35
N PHE A 142 -4.77 -11.37 2.53
CA PHE A 142 -3.47 -11.95 2.82
C PHE A 142 -3.61 -13.46 2.98
N ASP A 143 -3.03 -14.21 2.05
CA ASP A 143 -2.97 -15.67 2.13
C ASP A 143 -1.78 -16.10 2.99
N SER A 144 -2.07 -16.67 4.15
CA SER A 144 -1.09 -17.06 5.16
C SER A 144 -0.67 -18.53 5.08
N ALA A 145 -1.09 -19.28 4.05
CA ALA A 145 -0.81 -20.72 3.95
C ALA A 145 0.69 -21.07 4.09
N ASN A 146 1.57 -20.22 3.55
CA ASN A 146 3.02 -20.41 3.57
C ASN A 146 3.75 -19.56 4.63
N VAL A 147 3.01 -18.85 5.49
CA VAL A 147 3.60 -17.95 6.50
C VAL A 147 3.78 -18.69 7.82
N SER A 148 5.04 -18.99 8.16
CA SER A 148 5.41 -19.60 9.44
C SER A 148 5.92 -18.58 10.47
N LEU A 149 6.00 -18.99 11.75
CA LEU A 149 6.60 -18.16 12.81
C LEU A 149 8.05 -17.77 12.53
N LYS A 150 8.78 -18.50 11.68
CA LYS A 150 10.16 -18.16 11.32
C LYS A 150 10.26 -16.83 10.58
N PHE A 151 9.19 -16.38 9.92
CA PHE A 151 9.17 -15.06 9.26
C PHE A 151 9.25 -13.90 10.25
N ILE A 152 8.93 -14.11 11.53
CA ILE A 152 9.07 -13.09 12.57
C ILE A 152 10.50 -12.54 12.61
N SER A 153 11.52 -13.39 12.46
CA SER A 153 12.92 -12.95 12.49
C SER A 153 13.33 -12.15 11.25
N LYS A 154 12.53 -12.20 10.17
CA LYS A 154 12.76 -11.44 8.93
C LYS A 154 12.10 -10.07 8.95
N ILE A 155 11.19 -9.80 9.90
CA ILE A 155 10.47 -8.53 9.97
C ILE A 155 11.41 -7.41 10.42
N ASN A 156 11.54 -6.37 9.58
CA ASN A 156 12.17 -5.13 9.99
C ASN A 156 11.13 -4.22 10.66
N LEU A 157 11.23 -4.03 11.97
CA LEU A 157 10.26 -3.24 12.75
C LEU A 157 10.22 -1.76 12.37
N SER A 158 11.34 -1.18 11.91
CA SER A 158 11.35 0.21 11.45
C SER A 158 10.52 0.34 10.17
N VAL A 159 10.77 -0.52 9.18
CA VAL A 159 10.02 -0.55 7.93
C VAL A 159 8.55 -0.92 8.16
N LEU A 160 8.25 -1.83 9.09
CA LEU A 160 6.87 -2.18 9.44
C LEU A 160 6.11 -0.97 10.00
N ARG A 161 6.75 -0.17 10.87
CA ARG A 161 6.16 1.08 11.38
C ARG A 161 5.87 2.06 10.26
N LYS A 162 6.82 2.26 9.33
CA LYS A 162 6.67 3.17 8.17
C LYS A 162 5.56 2.68 7.24
N TYR A 163 5.53 1.38 6.91
CA TYR A 163 4.48 0.73 6.13
C TYR A 163 3.09 0.95 6.74
N MET A 164 2.95 0.68 8.05
CA MET A 164 1.67 0.82 8.75
C MET A 164 1.22 2.27 8.81
N LEU A 165 2.12 3.22 9.09
CA LEU A 165 1.75 4.63 9.09
C LEU A 165 1.32 5.11 7.69
N TYR A 166 2.08 4.76 6.66
CA TYR A 166 1.78 5.18 5.29
C TYR A 166 0.45 4.62 4.78
N THR A 167 0.20 3.33 4.96
CA THR A 167 -1.03 2.66 4.50
C THR A 167 -2.29 3.12 5.20
N GLN A 168 -2.19 3.58 6.45
CA GLN A 168 -3.36 3.99 7.25
C GLN A 168 -3.63 5.49 7.16
N GLU A 169 -2.61 6.33 6.95
CA GLU A 169 -2.74 7.79 7.09
C GLU A 169 -2.46 8.60 5.81
N ALA A 170 -1.67 8.06 4.89
CA ALA A 170 -1.04 8.87 3.84
C ALA A 170 -1.40 8.40 2.42
N ILE A 171 -1.58 7.10 2.19
CA ILE A 171 -1.96 6.59 0.88
C ILE A 171 -3.41 7.00 0.53
N PRO A 172 -3.72 7.46 -0.70
CA PRO A 172 -5.06 7.91 -1.08
C PRO A 172 -5.99 6.73 -1.39
N ILE A 173 -6.16 5.82 -0.42
CA ILE A 173 -6.97 4.61 -0.51
C ILE A 173 -7.90 4.51 0.69
N ARG A 174 -9.16 4.14 0.46
CA ARG A 174 -10.12 3.87 1.54
C ARG A 174 -10.14 2.37 1.83
N LEU A 175 -9.49 1.97 2.92
CA LEU A 175 -9.55 0.60 3.39
C LEU A 175 -10.97 0.25 3.87
N LYS A 176 -11.52 -0.88 3.40
CA LYS A 176 -12.89 -1.32 3.74
C LYS A 176 -12.91 -2.56 4.61
N GLN A 177 -12.08 -3.54 4.27
CA GLN A 177 -11.93 -4.80 5.00
C GLN A 177 -10.49 -5.28 4.84
N VAL A 178 -10.00 -6.11 5.75
CA VAL A 178 -8.74 -6.84 5.60
C VAL A 178 -9.01 -8.30 5.91
N HIS A 179 -8.77 -9.19 4.97
CA HIS A 179 -8.93 -10.63 5.19
C HIS A 179 -7.57 -11.30 5.31
N VAL A 180 -7.41 -12.12 6.33
CA VAL A 180 -6.27 -13.03 6.48
C VAL A 180 -6.80 -14.45 6.34
N ILE A 181 -6.56 -15.07 5.19
CA ILE A 181 -7.04 -16.43 4.89
C ILE A 181 -5.94 -17.47 5.10
N ASN A 182 -6.35 -18.73 5.21
CA ASN A 182 -5.47 -19.83 5.57
C ASN A 182 -4.69 -19.52 6.85
N ALA A 183 -5.34 -18.84 7.80
CA ALA A 183 -4.71 -18.30 8.99
C ALA A 183 -4.38 -19.45 9.96
N PRO A 184 -3.08 -19.78 10.19
CA PRO A 184 -2.73 -20.88 11.07
C PRO A 184 -3.05 -20.54 12.54
N ALA A 185 -3.17 -21.55 13.41
CA ALA A 185 -3.48 -21.34 14.84
C ALA A 185 -2.50 -20.38 15.56
N TYR A 186 -1.27 -20.23 15.05
CA TYR A 186 -0.27 -19.32 15.59
C TYR A 186 -0.29 -17.91 14.98
N ILE A 187 -1.20 -17.59 14.05
CA ILE A 187 -1.26 -16.28 13.38
C ILE A 187 -1.37 -15.12 14.38
N GLY A 188 -2.01 -15.35 15.53
CA GLY A 188 -2.11 -14.37 16.61
C GLY A 188 -0.76 -13.87 17.13
N LYS A 189 0.30 -14.69 17.08
CA LYS A 189 1.67 -14.29 17.46
C LYS A 189 2.28 -13.31 16.47
N ILE A 190 2.04 -13.52 15.17
CA ILE A 190 2.48 -12.61 14.11
C ILE A 190 1.68 -11.30 14.20
N HIS A 191 0.36 -11.40 14.37
CA HIS A 191 -0.50 -10.24 14.56
C HIS A 191 -0.10 -9.40 15.79
N ALA A 192 0.33 -10.01 16.89
CA ALA A 192 0.81 -9.31 18.08
C ALA A 192 2.03 -8.41 17.81
N ILE A 193 2.88 -8.74 16.83
CA ILE A 193 4.02 -7.90 16.43
C ILE A 193 3.55 -6.68 15.63
N CYS A 194 2.53 -6.84 14.79
CA CYS A 194 1.95 -5.75 14.00
C CYS A 194 1.06 -4.82 14.85
N LYS A 195 0.38 -5.37 15.86
CA LYS A 195 -0.64 -4.70 16.68
C LYS A 195 -0.24 -3.31 17.20
N PRO A 196 0.99 -3.06 17.70
CA PRO A 196 1.39 -1.73 18.19
C PRO A 196 1.35 -0.63 17.12
N PHE A 197 1.38 -1.00 15.84
CA PHE A 197 1.38 -0.08 14.70
C PHE A 197 0.02 0.02 14.00
N ILE A 198 -0.96 -0.79 14.41
CA ILE A 198 -2.30 -0.82 13.82
C ILE A 198 -3.22 0.11 14.62
N LYS A 199 -3.91 1.02 13.91
CA LYS A 199 -4.93 1.88 14.53
C LYS A 199 -6.16 1.07 14.94
N THR A 200 -6.83 1.49 16.01
CA THR A 200 -8.04 0.83 16.52
C THR A 200 -9.12 0.66 15.44
N GLU A 201 -9.36 1.69 14.64
CA GLU A 201 -10.27 1.67 13.50
C GLU A 201 -9.89 0.64 12.44
N VAL A 202 -8.59 0.44 12.16
CA VAL A 202 -8.12 -0.55 11.19
C VAL A 202 -8.17 -1.96 11.76
N ALA A 203 -7.83 -2.15 13.05
CA ALA A 203 -7.91 -3.44 13.72
C ALA A 203 -9.32 -4.05 13.65
N LYS A 204 -10.37 -3.21 13.71
CA LYS A 204 -11.78 -3.62 13.58
C LYS A 204 -12.14 -4.14 12.18
N LEU A 205 -11.34 -3.81 11.16
CA LEU A 205 -11.58 -4.24 9.77
C LEU A 205 -10.91 -5.60 9.46
N ILE A 206 -10.05 -6.10 10.35
CA ILE A 206 -9.30 -7.33 10.14
C ILE A 206 -10.15 -8.55 10.52
N LYS A 207 -10.30 -9.46 9.55
CA LYS A 207 -10.99 -10.74 9.69
C LYS A 207 -10.00 -11.88 9.43
N PHE A 208 -9.99 -12.87 10.31
CA PHE A 208 -9.16 -14.06 10.18
C PHE A 208 -10.03 -15.25 9.79
N HIS A 209 -9.58 -16.02 8.81
CA HIS A 209 -10.27 -17.17 8.28
C HIS A 209 -9.36 -18.39 8.41
N GLU A 210 -9.86 -19.43 9.08
CA GLU A 210 -9.13 -20.69 9.28
C GLU A 210 -8.83 -21.39 7.94
N PRO A 211 -7.83 -22.29 7.89
CA PRO A 211 -7.54 -23.08 6.70
C PRO A 211 -8.77 -23.86 6.24
N ASN A 212 -9.04 -23.87 4.94
CA ASN A 212 -10.20 -24.51 4.31
C ASN A 212 -11.56 -23.93 4.72
N SER A 213 -11.60 -22.77 5.38
CA SER A 213 -12.86 -22.09 5.71
C SER A 213 -13.46 -21.38 4.47
N ASP A 214 -14.78 -21.41 4.35
CA ASP A 214 -15.56 -20.68 3.34
C ASP A 214 -16.05 -19.31 3.83
N THR A 215 -15.71 -18.93 5.07
CA THR A 215 -16.20 -17.70 5.72
C THR A 215 -15.82 -16.42 4.95
N LEU A 216 -14.77 -16.44 4.15
CA LEU A 216 -14.43 -15.34 3.23
C LEU A 216 -15.58 -15.02 2.27
N TYR A 217 -16.32 -16.04 1.79
CA TYR A 217 -17.35 -15.88 0.78
C TYR A 217 -18.60 -15.14 1.28
N SER A 218 -18.72 -14.96 2.60
CA SER A 218 -19.75 -14.10 3.19
C SER A 218 -19.50 -12.61 2.90
N ASP A 219 -18.24 -12.22 2.68
CA ASP A 219 -17.83 -10.83 2.47
C ASP A 219 -17.44 -10.54 1.01
N ILE A 220 -16.89 -11.54 0.32
CA ILE A 220 -16.40 -11.42 -1.05
C ILE A 220 -16.99 -12.54 -1.90
N PRO A 221 -17.81 -12.22 -2.93
CA PRO A 221 -18.35 -13.23 -3.84
C PRO A 221 -17.24 -14.10 -4.43
N GLN A 222 -17.39 -15.43 -4.32
CA GLN A 222 -16.37 -16.40 -4.75
C GLN A 222 -15.97 -16.21 -6.22
N ASP A 223 -16.92 -15.90 -7.12
CA ASP A 223 -16.68 -15.63 -8.55
C ASP A 223 -15.69 -14.47 -8.82
N LEU A 224 -15.43 -13.58 -7.86
CA LEU A 224 -14.43 -12.52 -7.99
C LEU A 224 -13.00 -13.01 -7.78
N LEU A 225 -12.81 -14.18 -7.18
CA LEU A 225 -11.50 -14.71 -6.81
C LEU A 225 -10.86 -15.50 -7.96
N PRO A 226 -9.54 -15.74 -7.91
CA PRO A 226 -8.87 -16.65 -8.83
C PRO A 226 -9.35 -18.11 -8.72
N ASP A 227 -9.02 -18.90 -9.73
CA ASP A 227 -9.41 -20.32 -9.83
C ASP A 227 -8.88 -21.15 -8.65
N GLU A 228 -7.69 -20.82 -8.13
CA GLU A 228 -7.08 -21.47 -6.97
C GLU A 228 -7.87 -21.24 -5.67
N TYR A 229 -8.78 -20.26 -5.65
CA TYR A 229 -9.71 -20.01 -4.55
C TYR A 229 -11.17 -20.36 -4.95
N GLY A 230 -11.35 -21.18 -6.00
CA GLY A 230 -12.64 -21.63 -6.48
C GLY A 230 -13.47 -20.57 -7.22
N GLY A 231 -12.86 -19.45 -7.59
CA GLY A 231 -13.51 -18.37 -8.32
C GLY A 231 -13.42 -18.50 -9.83
N LYS A 232 -13.59 -17.36 -10.53
CA LYS A 232 -13.63 -17.27 -12.01
C LYS A 232 -12.88 -16.04 -12.53
N ALA A 233 -11.92 -15.53 -11.78
CA ALA A 233 -11.12 -14.37 -12.18
C ALA A 233 -9.93 -14.73 -13.09
N GLY A 234 -9.75 -16.02 -13.41
CA GLY A 234 -8.57 -16.57 -14.07
C GLY A 234 -7.57 -17.11 -13.05
N THR A 235 -6.46 -17.66 -13.55
CA THR A 235 -5.44 -18.25 -12.70
C THR A 235 -4.58 -17.18 -12.02
N ILE A 236 -4.05 -17.48 -10.84
CA ILE A 236 -3.07 -16.62 -10.16
C ILE A 236 -1.88 -16.32 -11.06
N GLU A 237 -1.36 -17.33 -11.77
CA GLU A 237 -0.19 -17.18 -12.64
C GLU A 237 -0.43 -16.18 -13.78
N GLU A 238 -1.60 -16.23 -14.44
CA GLU A 238 -1.95 -15.28 -15.50
C GLU A 238 -2.10 -13.85 -14.96
N LEU A 239 -2.82 -13.71 -13.84
CA LEU A 239 -3.02 -12.40 -13.20
C LEU A 239 -1.71 -11.80 -12.69
N LYS A 240 -0.85 -12.61 -12.08
CA LYS A 240 0.49 -12.24 -11.65
C LYS A 240 1.32 -11.73 -12.83
N ARG A 241 1.39 -12.51 -13.91
CA ARG A 241 2.16 -12.15 -15.11
C ARG A 241 1.66 -10.85 -15.73
N TYR A 242 0.34 -10.66 -15.75
CA TYR A 242 -0.27 -9.41 -16.21
C TYR A 242 0.24 -8.21 -15.40
N TRP A 243 0.21 -8.30 -14.06
CA TRP A 243 0.63 -7.19 -13.21
C TRP A 243 2.13 -6.94 -13.20
N ILE A 244 2.96 -8.00 -13.23
CA ILE A 244 4.42 -7.85 -13.37
C ILE A 244 4.75 -7.07 -14.64
N LYS A 245 4.16 -7.44 -15.79
CA LYS A 245 4.37 -6.73 -17.06
C LYS A 245 4.00 -5.25 -16.98
N ARG A 246 2.95 -4.89 -16.26
CA ARG A 246 2.57 -3.48 -16.06
C ARG A 246 3.59 -2.72 -15.21
N ILE A 247 4.05 -3.31 -14.12
CA ILE A 247 5.09 -2.70 -13.28
C ILE A 247 6.40 -2.55 -14.08
N GLU A 248 6.78 -3.57 -14.86
CA GLU A 248 7.97 -3.54 -15.72
C GLU A 248 7.86 -2.49 -16.83
N ALA A 249 6.70 -2.36 -17.48
CA ALA A 249 6.44 -1.32 -18.47
C ALA A 249 6.54 0.10 -17.87
N LYS A 250 6.34 0.22 -16.56
CA LYS A 250 6.44 1.46 -15.80
C LYS A 250 7.86 1.77 -15.30
N ARG A 251 8.89 1.00 -15.72
CA ARG A 251 10.29 1.20 -15.29
C ARG A 251 10.76 2.66 -15.34
N ASP A 252 10.62 3.32 -16.48
CA ASP A 252 11.11 4.69 -16.66
C ASP A 252 10.42 5.68 -15.72
N TRP A 253 9.14 5.45 -15.43
CA TRP A 253 8.40 6.22 -14.44
C TRP A 253 9.02 6.02 -13.05
N PHE A 254 9.32 4.79 -12.62
CA PHE A 254 9.96 4.56 -11.32
C PHE A 254 11.35 5.23 -11.21
N LEU A 255 12.18 5.07 -12.25
CA LEU A 255 13.53 5.63 -12.26
C LEU A 255 13.57 7.16 -12.19
N THR A 256 12.53 7.83 -12.71
CA THR A 256 12.43 9.30 -12.74
C THR A 256 11.62 9.87 -11.57
N HIS A 257 10.56 9.19 -11.12
CA HIS A 257 9.62 9.73 -10.13
C HIS A 257 10.11 9.65 -8.69
N ASP A 258 11.11 8.82 -8.39
CA ASP A 258 11.78 8.82 -7.08
C ASP A 258 12.36 10.20 -6.73
N GLN A 259 12.70 11.01 -7.74
CA GLN A 259 13.15 12.40 -7.57
C GLN A 259 12.02 13.42 -7.61
N ARG A 260 11.02 13.23 -8.49
CA ARG A 260 9.90 14.17 -8.65
C ARG A 260 9.04 14.30 -7.40
N TRP A 261 8.92 13.24 -6.62
CA TRP A 261 8.04 13.21 -5.43
C TRP A 261 8.76 13.53 -4.11
N GLN A 262 9.96 14.12 -4.18
CA GLN A 262 10.71 14.51 -3.00
C GLN A 262 10.19 15.80 -2.38
N VAL A 263 10.26 15.85 -1.05
CA VAL A 263 9.95 17.02 -0.25
C VAL A 263 11.24 17.71 0.16
N ASP A 264 11.31 19.01 -0.04
CA ASP A 264 12.39 19.84 0.52
C ASP A 264 11.98 20.37 1.90
N GLU A 265 12.36 19.63 2.94
CA GLU A 265 12.06 19.99 4.34
C GLU A 265 12.65 21.35 4.75
N THR A 266 13.67 21.87 4.06
CA THR A 266 14.25 23.18 4.38
C THR A 266 13.32 24.33 4.01
N LEU A 267 12.37 24.09 3.09
CA LEU A 267 11.39 25.06 2.63
C LEU A 267 10.05 24.95 3.37
N ARG A 268 9.87 23.97 4.28
CA ARG A 268 8.58 23.70 4.92
C ARG A 268 8.16 24.87 5.82
N PRO A 269 6.97 25.47 5.61
CA PRO A 269 6.43 26.44 6.55
C PRO A 269 6.10 25.78 7.90
N SER A 270 6.40 26.46 9.01
CA SER A 270 6.15 25.93 10.36
C SER A 270 4.68 25.56 10.62
N SER A 271 3.73 26.24 9.96
CA SER A 271 2.30 25.94 10.03
C SER A 271 1.89 24.62 9.37
N CYS A 272 2.76 24.04 8.55
CA CYS A 272 2.52 22.82 7.76
C CYS A 272 3.21 21.59 8.37
N GLN A 273 3.67 21.69 9.62
CA GLN A 273 4.30 20.56 10.31
C GLN A 273 3.24 19.54 10.74
N ASP A 274 3.53 18.26 10.53
CA ASP A 274 2.71 17.13 10.95
C ASP A 274 3.53 16.17 11.79
N ASP A 275 3.26 16.12 13.09
CA ASP A 275 3.99 15.29 14.06
C ASP A 275 3.94 13.79 13.72
N ARG A 276 3.01 13.36 12.87
CA ARG A 276 2.99 11.97 12.38
C ARG A 276 4.21 11.66 11.54
N ALA A 277 4.74 12.63 10.78
CA ALA A 277 5.93 12.45 9.96
C ALA A 277 7.18 12.12 10.80
N ASP A 278 7.26 12.63 12.03
CA ASP A 278 8.39 12.34 12.93
C ASP A 278 8.46 10.87 13.33
N LYS A 279 7.35 10.12 13.22
CA LYS A 279 7.33 8.67 13.48
C LYS A 279 8.03 7.84 12.39
N VAL A 280 8.30 8.45 11.22
CA VAL A 280 9.01 7.82 10.08
C VAL A 280 10.49 8.17 10.10
N ARG A 281 10.89 9.27 10.75
CA ARG A 281 12.30 9.62 10.89
C ARG A 281 12.98 8.56 11.76
N ASP A 282 14.14 8.08 11.30
CA ASP A 282 14.88 7.09 12.07
C ASP A 282 15.29 7.73 13.40
N LEU A 283 14.87 7.11 14.52
CA LEU A 283 15.25 7.57 15.84
C LEU A 283 16.78 7.42 15.97
N PRO A 284 17.51 8.46 16.40
CA PRO A 284 18.94 8.32 16.69
C PRO A 284 19.12 7.25 17.77
N GLY A 285 19.69 6.09 17.40
CA GLY A 285 19.97 4.98 18.31
C GLY A 285 19.39 3.60 17.94
N SER A 286 18.66 3.44 16.82
CA SER A 286 18.01 2.16 16.47
C SER A 286 18.94 1.01 16.01
N PHE A 287 20.26 1.17 16.07
CA PHE A 287 21.23 0.11 15.80
C PHE A 287 21.81 -0.45 17.11
N ARG A 288 21.00 -1.19 17.85
CA ARG A 288 21.54 -2.24 18.73
C ARG A 288 20.89 -3.54 18.30
N SER A 289 21.65 -4.31 17.53
CA SER A 289 21.41 -5.74 17.37
C SER A 289 21.15 -6.33 18.74
N LEU A 290 19.98 -6.93 18.93
CA LEU A 290 19.75 -7.84 20.05
C LEU A 290 20.66 -9.04 19.81
N ALA A 291 21.87 -8.98 20.36
CA ALA A 291 22.61 -10.18 20.70
C ALA A 291 21.81 -10.84 21.82
N LEU A 292 21.17 -11.97 21.50
CA LEU A 292 20.63 -12.88 22.49
C LEU A 292 21.81 -13.76 22.91
N ASP A 293 22.26 -13.60 24.16
CA ASP A 293 23.07 -14.60 24.86
C ASP A 293 22.22 -15.83 25.21
#